data_AF-A0A7Y5N9F1-F1
#
_entry.id   AF-A0A7Y5N9F1-F1
#
_cell.length_a   1.000
_cell.length_b   1.000
_cell.length_c   1.000
_cell.angle_alpha   90.00
_cell.angle_beta   90.00
_cell.angle_gamma   90.00
#
_symmetry.space_group_name_H-M   'P 1'
#
loop_
_entity.id
_entity.type
_entity.pdbx_description
1 polymer ?
#
loop_
_entity_poly.entity_id
_entity_poly.type
_entity_poly.pdbx_seq_one_letter_code
_entity_poly.pdbx_strand_id
1 'polypeptide(L)'
;WWLEQLSAGAPLEVWSELTGAEPPTAVKRLADAQQPDVLAGIRRAVRARRDPVWAAALLERGWDATLVPALPREARERVALQRVDATTDRVHELGAVVGAVDPPWSPDFSVALLSRLRASKVGSAMVLATMPHLLAGLHPAALDPLERWVAEAGADQTLATNLRNLLQFHSVKRSITEAFR
;
A
#
# COMPACT_ATOMS: atom_id res chain seq x y z
N TRP A 1 -2.32 7.70 -27.54
CA TRP A 1 -1.48 6.47 -27.73
C TRP A 1 -0.06 6.76 -28.21
N TRP A 2 0.18 7.40 -29.37
CA TRP A 2 1.57 7.70 -29.81
C TRP A 2 2.33 8.59 -28.82
N LEU A 3 1.65 9.58 -28.25
CA LEU A 3 2.22 10.51 -27.27
C LEU A 3 2.62 9.80 -25.97
N GLU A 4 1.83 8.81 -25.54
CA GLU A 4 2.17 7.95 -24.40
C GLU A 4 3.45 7.16 -24.68
N GLN A 5 3.59 6.57 -25.87
CA GLN A 5 4.79 5.79 -26.24
C GLN A 5 6.04 6.66 -26.30
N LEU A 6 5.95 7.84 -26.92
CA LEU A 6 7.06 8.80 -26.91
C LEU A 6 7.40 9.23 -25.49
N SER A 7 6.38 9.51 -24.68
CA SER A 7 6.60 9.97 -23.32
C SER A 7 7.23 8.90 -22.43
N ALA A 8 6.88 7.63 -22.67
CA ALA A 8 7.49 6.48 -22.01
C ALA A 8 8.95 6.22 -22.43
N GLY A 9 9.29 6.56 -23.68
CA GLY A 9 10.65 6.43 -24.21
C GLY A 9 11.60 7.54 -23.76
N ALA A 10 11.08 8.75 -23.52
CA ALA A 10 11.88 9.89 -23.09
C ALA A 10 12.57 9.65 -21.73
N PRO A 11 13.81 10.13 -21.52
CA PRO A 11 14.42 10.22 -20.18
C PRO A 11 13.51 10.99 -19.22
N LEU A 12 13.54 10.66 -17.92
CA LEU A 12 12.64 11.32 -16.96
C LEU A 12 13.02 12.78 -16.71
N GLU A 13 14.31 13.09 -16.84
CA GLU A 13 14.93 14.39 -16.67
C GLU A 13 14.37 15.43 -17.64
N VAL A 14 14.01 15.00 -18.85
CA VAL A 14 13.40 15.85 -19.88
C VAL A 14 12.12 16.51 -19.36
N TRP A 15 11.34 15.84 -18.51
CA TRP A 15 10.12 16.43 -17.96
C TRP A 15 10.41 17.51 -16.93
N SER A 16 11.46 17.35 -16.13
CA SER A 16 11.92 18.39 -15.21
C SER A 16 12.48 19.59 -15.97
N GLU A 17 13.25 19.35 -17.04
CA GLU A 17 13.79 20.40 -17.91
C GLU A 17 12.70 21.18 -18.65
N LEU A 18 11.78 20.46 -19.33
CA LEU A 18 10.67 21.07 -20.08
C LEU A 18 9.73 21.87 -19.20
N THR A 19 9.48 21.40 -17.98
CA THR A 19 8.64 22.13 -17.03
C THR A 19 9.43 23.16 -16.23
N GLY A 20 10.77 23.13 -16.25
CA GLY A 20 11.63 23.93 -15.39
C GLY A 20 11.34 23.71 -13.90
N ALA A 21 11.03 22.48 -13.50
CA ALA A 21 10.54 22.18 -12.16
C ALA A 21 10.94 20.80 -11.66
N GLU A 22 11.02 20.65 -10.34
CA GLU A 22 11.20 19.36 -9.68
C GLU A 22 10.01 18.41 -9.94
N PRO A 23 10.21 17.07 -9.88
CA PRO A 23 9.20 16.08 -10.26
C PRO A 23 7.80 16.30 -9.67
N PRO A 24 7.61 16.63 -8.37
CA PRO A 24 6.27 16.89 -7.83
C PRO A 24 5.56 18.07 -8.51
N THR A 25 6.29 19.14 -8.80
CA THR A 25 5.75 20.32 -9.47
C THR A 25 5.50 20.05 -10.95
N ALA A 26 6.38 19.28 -11.61
CA ALA A 26 6.21 18.86 -13.00
C ALA A 26 4.93 18.01 -13.16
N VAL A 27 4.75 16.98 -12.31
CA VAL A 27 3.54 16.14 -12.30
C VAL A 27 2.29 16.98 -12.07
N LYS A 28 2.33 17.91 -11.10
CA LYS A 28 1.21 18.81 -10.83
C LYS A 28 0.85 19.64 -12.07
N ARG A 29 1.82 20.29 -12.71
CA ARG A 29 1.59 21.11 -13.91
C ARG A 29 1.00 20.30 -15.06
N LEU A 30 1.50 19.09 -15.29
CA LEU A 30 0.99 18.18 -16.33
C LEU A 30 -0.43 17.69 -16.03
N ALA A 31 -0.75 17.44 -14.76
CA ALA A 31 -2.09 17.08 -14.34
C ALA A 31 -3.07 18.25 -14.50
N ASP A 32 -2.68 19.44 -14.09
CA ASP A 32 -3.51 20.66 -14.17
C ASP A 32 -3.73 21.08 -15.63
N ALA A 33 -2.73 20.86 -16.50
CA ALA A 33 -2.84 21.04 -17.95
C ALA A 33 -3.60 19.92 -18.67
N GLN A 34 -4.18 18.96 -17.92
CA GLN A 34 -4.97 17.84 -18.43
C GLN A 34 -4.24 17.05 -19.53
N GLN A 35 -3.01 16.61 -19.26
CA GLN A 35 -2.19 15.80 -20.18
C GLN A 35 -2.16 14.31 -19.77
N PRO A 36 -3.28 13.56 -19.89
CA PRO A 36 -3.36 12.18 -19.41
C PRO A 36 -2.42 11.23 -20.16
N ASP A 37 -2.26 11.40 -21.49
CA ASP A 37 -1.38 10.57 -22.33
C ASP A 37 0.10 10.73 -21.91
N VAL A 38 0.52 11.96 -21.60
CA VAL A 38 1.88 12.24 -21.11
C VAL A 38 2.10 11.59 -19.75
N LEU A 39 1.17 11.80 -18.81
CA LEU A 39 1.24 11.21 -17.46
C LEU A 39 1.23 9.67 -17.51
N ALA A 40 0.47 9.06 -18.42
CA ALA A 40 0.49 7.62 -18.64
C ALA A 40 1.87 7.13 -19.12
N GLY A 41 2.49 7.86 -20.06
CA GLY A 41 3.84 7.57 -20.52
C GLY A 41 4.89 7.72 -19.42
N ILE A 42 4.82 8.79 -18.62
CA ILE A 42 5.70 9.00 -17.46
C ILE A 42 5.53 7.85 -16.45
N ARG A 43 4.31 7.45 -16.08
CA ARG A 43 4.09 6.28 -15.20
C ARG A 43 4.75 5.02 -15.76
N ARG A 44 4.63 4.77 -17.07
CA ARG A 44 5.29 3.64 -17.72
C ARG A 44 6.81 3.72 -17.61
N ALA A 45 7.41 4.89 -17.88
CA ALA A 45 8.84 5.12 -17.74
C ALA A 45 9.34 4.91 -16.31
N VAL A 46 8.63 5.46 -15.32
CA VAL A 46 8.94 5.34 -13.88
C VAL A 46 8.95 3.88 -13.44
N ARG A 47 7.97 3.08 -13.88
CA ARG A 47 7.92 1.64 -13.57
C ARG A 47 9.11 0.87 -14.14
N ALA A 48 9.47 1.17 -15.39
CA ALA A 48 10.58 0.52 -16.06
C ALA A 48 11.93 0.86 -15.41
N ARG A 49 12.10 2.13 -15.00
CA ARG A 49 13.36 2.63 -14.42
C ARG A 49 13.43 2.51 -12.89
N ARG A 50 12.31 2.23 -12.24
CA ARG A 50 12.14 2.21 -10.77
C ARG A 50 12.64 3.49 -10.10
N ASP A 51 12.30 4.64 -10.69
CA ASP A 51 12.70 5.94 -10.15
C ASP A 51 11.87 6.30 -8.90
N PRO A 52 12.50 6.41 -7.71
CA PRO A 52 11.76 6.62 -6.46
C PRO A 52 11.20 8.04 -6.33
N VAL A 53 11.86 9.05 -6.90
CA VAL A 53 11.46 10.46 -6.78
C VAL A 53 10.22 10.71 -7.62
N TRP A 54 10.23 10.25 -8.87
CA TRP A 54 9.08 10.34 -9.76
C TRP A 54 7.92 9.45 -9.32
N ALA A 55 8.19 8.25 -8.78
CA ALA A 55 7.15 7.40 -8.23
C ALA A 55 6.42 8.09 -7.06
N ALA A 56 7.16 8.72 -6.14
CA ALA A 56 6.57 9.47 -5.04
C ALA A 56 5.71 10.65 -5.54
N ALA A 57 6.24 11.46 -6.46
CA ALA A 57 5.52 12.58 -7.06
C ALA A 57 4.20 12.16 -7.74
N LEU A 58 4.20 11.03 -8.45
CA LEU A 58 3.00 10.49 -9.09
C LEU A 58 1.98 9.98 -8.07
N LEU A 59 2.45 9.29 -7.01
CA LEU A 59 1.60 8.74 -5.95
C LEU A 59 0.94 9.82 -5.10
N GLU A 60 1.59 10.97 -4.90
CA GLU A 60 1.00 12.15 -4.25
C GLU A 60 -0.22 12.68 -5.01
N ARG A 61 -0.22 12.58 -6.34
CA ARG A 61 -1.32 13.10 -7.18
C ARG A 61 -2.45 12.09 -7.38
N GLY A 62 -2.14 10.80 -7.35
CA GLY A 62 -3.12 9.73 -7.50
C GLY A 62 -2.53 8.35 -7.22
N TRP A 63 -3.37 7.47 -6.65
CA TRP A 63 -2.96 6.11 -6.31
C TRP A 63 -2.73 5.26 -7.57
N ASP A 64 -1.55 4.64 -7.64
CA ASP A 64 -1.21 3.58 -8.59
C ASP A 64 -0.31 2.56 -7.89
N ALA A 65 -0.89 1.41 -7.53
CA ALA A 65 -0.19 0.35 -6.81
C ALA A 65 1.07 -0.14 -7.55
N THR A 66 1.12 -0.01 -8.88
CA THR A 66 2.26 -0.47 -9.69
C THR A 66 3.49 0.43 -9.56
N LEU A 67 3.37 1.61 -8.93
CA LEU A 67 4.48 2.52 -8.62
C LEU A 67 5.09 2.28 -7.25
N VAL A 68 4.36 1.64 -6.33
CA VAL A 68 4.84 1.40 -4.95
C VAL A 68 6.17 0.64 -4.91
N PRO A 69 6.42 -0.41 -5.73
CA PRO A 69 7.70 -1.11 -5.71
C PRO A 69 8.93 -0.27 -6.09
N ALA A 70 8.75 0.90 -6.71
CA ALA A 70 9.85 1.82 -7.04
C ALA A 70 10.34 2.62 -5.82
N LEU A 71 9.52 2.73 -4.76
CA LEU A 71 9.89 3.48 -3.56
C LEU A 71 10.89 2.70 -2.67
N PRO A 72 11.68 3.38 -1.82
CA PRO A 72 12.36 2.76 -0.69
C PRO A 72 11.35 2.06 0.23
N ARG A 73 11.76 0.98 0.88
CA ARG A 73 10.88 0.11 1.67
C ARG A 73 10.06 0.88 2.71
N GLU A 74 10.70 1.78 3.46
CA GLU A 74 10.08 2.58 4.51
C GLU A 74 9.03 3.54 3.94
N ALA A 75 9.25 4.02 2.71
CA ALA A 75 8.30 4.87 2.02
C ALA A 75 7.10 4.08 1.49
N ARG A 76 7.27 2.82 1.05
CA ARG A 76 6.17 1.94 0.59
C ARG A 76 5.10 1.77 1.65
N GLU A 77 5.53 1.40 2.85
CA GLU A 77 4.66 1.17 4.00
C GLU A 77 3.94 2.48 4.39
N ARG A 78 4.64 3.61 4.38
CA ARG A 78 4.06 4.92 4.69
C ARG A 78 2.97 5.33 3.69
N VAL A 79 3.22 5.23 2.38
CA VAL A 79 2.23 5.62 1.37
C VAL A 79 1.03 4.68 1.38
N ALA A 80 1.23 3.39 1.66
CA ALA A 80 0.13 2.45 1.81
C ALA A 80 -0.75 2.80 3.01
N LEU A 81 -0.17 3.13 4.17
CA LEU A 81 -0.95 3.55 5.35
C LEU A 81 -1.73 4.86 5.09
N GLN A 82 -1.10 5.85 4.46
CA GLN A 82 -1.79 7.08 4.05
C GLN A 82 -2.96 6.79 3.11
N ARG A 83 -2.79 5.83 2.19
CA ARG A 83 -3.87 5.42 1.30
C ARG A 83 -4.97 4.66 2.02
N VAL A 84 -4.65 3.76 2.96
CA VAL A 84 -5.64 3.08 3.82
C VAL A 84 -6.51 4.11 4.54
N ASP A 85 -5.89 5.17 5.09
CA ASP A 85 -6.61 6.25 5.76
C ASP A 85 -7.57 6.97 4.80
N ALA A 86 -7.16 7.20 3.55
CA ALA A 86 -7.98 7.86 2.51
C ALA A 86 -9.05 6.94 1.86
N THR A 87 -8.99 5.63 2.09
CA THR A 87 -9.82 4.60 1.45
C THR A 87 -10.85 4.00 2.42
N THR A 88 -11.08 4.63 3.57
CA THR A 88 -11.94 4.11 4.66
C THR A 88 -13.37 3.77 4.21
N ASP A 89 -13.93 4.51 3.25
CA ASP A 89 -15.28 4.27 2.72
C ASP A 89 -15.32 3.34 1.50
N ARG A 90 -14.15 2.89 1.00
CA ARG A 90 -14.01 2.10 -0.23
C ARG A 90 -13.32 0.77 0.04
N VAL A 91 -14.00 -0.09 0.81
CA VAL A 91 -13.47 -1.38 1.27
C VAL A 91 -12.89 -2.25 0.14
N HIS A 92 -13.47 -2.22 -1.06
CA HIS A 92 -13.00 -3.02 -2.20
C HIS A 92 -11.62 -2.61 -2.73
N GLU A 93 -11.19 -1.36 -2.51
CA GLU A 93 -9.85 -0.90 -2.91
C GLU A 93 -8.78 -1.32 -1.89
N LEU A 94 -9.18 -1.62 -0.64
CA LEU A 94 -8.26 -1.81 0.47
C LEU A 94 -7.31 -3.00 0.29
N GLY A 95 -7.82 -4.12 -0.22
CA GLY A 95 -7.00 -5.30 -0.50
C GLY A 95 -5.86 -4.98 -1.48
N ALA A 96 -6.16 -4.24 -2.54
CA ALA A 96 -5.16 -3.80 -3.52
C ALA A 96 -4.14 -2.82 -2.93
N VAL A 97 -4.56 -1.97 -1.99
CA VAL A 97 -3.65 -1.03 -1.30
C VAL A 97 -2.66 -1.77 -0.40
N VAL A 98 -3.15 -2.68 0.44
CA VAL A 98 -2.31 -3.47 1.35
C VAL A 98 -1.42 -4.43 0.55
N GLY A 99 -1.97 -5.03 -0.51
CA GLY A 99 -1.24 -5.92 -1.40
C GLY A 99 -0.14 -5.26 -2.24
N ALA A 100 -0.06 -3.93 -2.27
CA ALA A 100 1.02 -3.21 -2.94
C ALA A 100 2.34 -3.21 -2.13
N VAL A 101 2.30 -3.62 -0.86
CA VAL A 101 3.48 -3.72 0.00
C VAL A 101 3.90 -5.19 0.14
N ASP A 102 5.03 -5.53 -0.46
CA ASP A 102 5.58 -6.88 -0.40
C ASP A 102 5.91 -7.29 1.06
N PRO A 103 5.58 -8.53 1.47
CA PRO A 103 6.01 -9.08 2.75
C PRO A 103 7.51 -9.45 2.76
N PRO A 104 8.15 -9.61 3.93
CA PRO A 104 7.58 -9.43 5.27
C PRO A 104 7.42 -7.94 5.61
N TRP A 105 6.40 -7.57 6.37
CA TRP A 105 6.20 -6.18 6.79
C TRP A 105 7.01 -5.81 8.03
N SER A 106 7.27 -4.52 8.20
CA SER A 106 7.86 -4.00 9.43
C SER A 106 6.92 -4.16 10.65
N PRO A 107 7.47 -4.13 11.87
CA PRO A 107 6.67 -4.07 13.10
C PRO A 107 5.72 -2.88 13.09
N ASP A 108 6.23 -1.70 12.74
CA ASP A 108 5.48 -0.44 12.77
C ASP A 108 4.31 -0.45 11.79
N PHE A 109 4.53 -0.93 10.56
CA PHE A 109 3.46 -1.04 9.56
C PHE A 109 2.36 -2.00 10.02
N SER A 110 2.75 -3.17 10.56
CA SER A 110 1.80 -4.19 11.00
C SER A 110 0.90 -3.69 12.13
N VAL A 111 1.48 -3.05 13.15
CA VAL A 111 0.74 -2.48 14.29
C VAL A 111 -0.15 -1.31 13.83
N ALA A 112 0.38 -0.44 12.98
CA ALA A 112 -0.33 0.73 12.50
C ALA A 112 -1.49 0.37 11.54
N LEU A 113 -1.33 -0.68 10.74
CA LEU A 113 -2.40 -1.22 9.89
C LEU A 113 -3.52 -1.82 10.73
N LEU A 114 -3.21 -2.70 11.69
CA LEU A 114 -4.24 -3.26 12.59
C LEU A 114 -5.00 -2.18 13.36
N SER A 115 -4.30 -1.16 13.83
CA SER A 115 -4.92 -0.04 14.54
C SER A 115 -5.94 0.70 13.67
N ARG A 116 -5.63 0.91 12.38
CA ARG A 116 -6.56 1.52 11.40
C ARG A 116 -7.76 0.62 11.08
N LEU A 117 -7.52 -0.68 10.89
CA LEU A 117 -8.59 -1.65 10.64
C LEU A 117 -9.55 -1.71 11.83
N ARG A 118 -9.02 -1.70 13.06
CA ARG A 118 -9.81 -1.67 14.30
C ARG A 118 -10.60 -0.39 14.48
N ALA A 119 -10.04 0.77 14.12
CA ALA A 119 -10.72 2.06 14.23
C ALA A 119 -11.83 2.26 13.19
N SER A 120 -11.90 1.41 12.16
CA SER A 120 -12.88 1.55 11.09
C SER A 120 -14.29 1.09 11.50
N LYS A 121 -15.29 1.87 11.09
CA LYS A 121 -16.72 1.53 11.23
C LYS A 121 -17.14 0.30 10.42
N VAL A 122 -16.36 -0.06 9.40
CA VAL A 122 -16.56 -1.23 8.53
C VAL A 122 -15.43 -2.26 8.71
N GLY A 123 -14.88 -2.34 9.93
CA GLY A 123 -13.70 -3.14 10.26
C GLY A 123 -13.77 -4.60 9.79
N SER A 124 -14.91 -5.26 9.91
CA SER A 124 -15.11 -6.67 9.50
C SER A 124 -14.94 -6.88 8.00
N ALA A 125 -15.49 -5.98 7.19
CA ALA A 125 -15.34 -6.02 5.75
C ALA A 125 -13.90 -5.68 5.32
N MET A 126 -13.26 -4.73 6.00
CA MET A 126 -11.86 -4.37 5.76
C MET A 126 -10.88 -5.49 6.11
N VAL A 127 -11.10 -6.19 7.22
CA VAL A 127 -10.32 -7.37 7.63
C VAL A 127 -10.46 -8.48 6.59
N LEU A 128 -11.68 -8.76 6.14
CA LEU A 128 -11.90 -9.75 5.08
C LEU A 128 -11.18 -9.39 3.78
N ALA A 129 -11.29 -8.13 3.34
CA ALA A 129 -10.65 -7.65 2.11
C ALA A 129 -9.12 -7.71 2.16
N THR A 130 -8.52 -7.67 3.35
CA THR A 130 -7.06 -7.67 3.54
C THR A 130 -6.50 -9.00 4.04
N MET A 131 -7.36 -9.97 4.37
CA MET A 131 -6.98 -11.23 5.01
C MET A 131 -5.83 -11.98 4.31
N PRO A 132 -5.81 -12.15 2.97
CA PRO A 132 -4.71 -12.85 2.30
C PRO A 132 -3.35 -12.19 2.58
N HIS A 133 -3.32 -10.86 2.69
CA HIS A 133 -2.12 -10.09 2.96
C HIS A 133 -1.74 -10.13 4.44
N LEU A 134 -2.72 -10.08 5.36
CA LEU A 134 -2.48 -10.22 6.80
C LEU A 134 -1.88 -11.59 7.14
N LEU A 135 -2.31 -12.66 6.46
CA LEU A 135 -1.73 -14.00 6.64
C LEU A 135 -0.25 -14.03 6.20
N ALA A 136 0.07 -13.39 5.08
CA ALA A 136 1.42 -13.42 4.51
C ALA A 136 2.40 -12.48 5.23
N GLY A 137 1.98 -11.25 5.51
CA GLY A 137 2.88 -10.14 5.84
C GLY A 137 2.93 -9.69 7.29
N LEU A 138 1.93 -10.03 8.11
CA LEU A 138 1.82 -9.50 9.47
C LEU A 138 3.03 -9.87 10.34
N HIS A 139 3.62 -8.85 10.96
CA HIS A 139 4.76 -8.99 11.86
C HIS A 139 4.33 -9.50 13.26
N PRO A 140 5.14 -10.35 13.94
CA PRO A 140 4.81 -10.87 15.28
C PRO A 140 4.51 -9.81 16.36
N ALA A 141 5.11 -8.62 16.25
CA ALA A 141 4.82 -7.48 17.15
C ALA A 141 3.34 -7.04 17.13
N ALA A 142 2.57 -7.45 16.13
CA ALA A 142 1.16 -7.12 16.00
C ALA A 142 0.23 -8.18 16.62
N LEU A 143 0.76 -9.29 17.18
CA LEU A 143 -0.05 -10.36 17.77
C LEU A 143 -0.72 -9.94 19.09
N ASP A 144 -0.02 -9.27 20.02
CA ASP A 144 -0.66 -8.81 21.27
C ASP A 144 -1.76 -7.75 21.02
N PRO A 145 -1.59 -6.77 20.11
CA PRO A 145 -2.69 -5.93 19.66
C PRO A 145 -3.87 -6.69 19.04
N LEU A 146 -3.59 -7.75 18.27
CA LEU A 146 -4.60 -8.57 17.62
C LEU A 146 -5.39 -9.41 18.64
N GLU A 147 -4.72 -9.99 19.64
CA GLU A 147 -5.37 -10.74 20.73
C GLU A 147 -6.31 -9.85 21.56
N ARG A 148 -5.86 -8.64 21.91
CA ARG A 148 -6.72 -7.66 22.58
C ARG A 148 -7.93 -7.30 21.72
N TRP A 149 -7.74 -7.15 20.42
CA TRP A 149 -8.86 -6.87 19.51
C TRP A 149 -9.86 -8.03 19.45
N VAL A 150 -9.40 -9.28 19.46
CA VAL A 150 -10.30 -10.46 19.54
C VAL A 150 -11.16 -10.42 20.81
N ALA A 151 -10.56 -10.09 21.96
CA ALA A 151 -11.29 -10.02 23.23
C ALA A 151 -12.38 -8.93 23.24
N GLU A 152 -12.13 -7.83 22.53
CA GLU A 152 -13.05 -6.68 22.46
C GLU A 152 -14.07 -6.74 21.32
N ALA A 153 -13.88 -7.63 20.32
CA ALA A 153 -14.73 -7.71 19.12
C ALA A 153 -16.20 -8.04 19.42
N GLY A 154 -16.49 -8.57 20.63
CA GLY A 154 -17.83 -8.60 21.25
C GLY A 154 -18.94 -9.11 20.33
N ALA A 155 -19.72 -8.19 19.79
CA ALA A 155 -20.96 -8.46 19.03
C ALA A 155 -20.75 -8.90 17.57
N ASP A 156 -19.56 -8.68 16.99
CA ASP A 156 -19.28 -9.11 15.61
C ASP A 156 -18.61 -10.48 15.57
N GLN A 157 -19.45 -11.52 15.53
CA GLN A 157 -18.98 -12.91 15.54
C GLN A 157 -18.13 -13.27 14.30
N THR A 158 -18.43 -12.66 13.16
CA THR A 158 -17.70 -12.89 11.91
C THR A 158 -16.29 -12.33 12.01
N LEU A 159 -16.16 -11.08 12.47
CA LEU A 159 -14.88 -10.45 12.74
C LEU A 159 -14.08 -11.24 13.77
N ALA A 160 -14.69 -11.57 14.92
CA ALA A 160 -14.01 -12.30 15.98
C ALA A 160 -13.48 -13.66 15.50
N THR A 161 -14.24 -14.37 14.66
CA THR A 161 -13.80 -15.64 14.06
C THR A 161 -12.62 -15.45 13.11
N ASN A 162 -12.67 -14.44 12.23
CA ASN A 162 -11.59 -14.15 11.29
C ASN A 162 -10.28 -13.75 12.00
N LEU A 163 -10.37 -12.91 13.03
CA LEU A 163 -9.22 -12.49 13.81
C LEU A 163 -8.61 -13.66 14.62
N ARG A 164 -9.45 -14.55 15.18
CA ARG A 164 -8.99 -15.79 15.83
C ARG A 164 -8.25 -16.71 14.86
N ASN A 165 -8.79 -16.90 13.65
CA ASN A 165 -8.13 -17.71 12.62
C ASN A 165 -6.77 -17.13 12.22
N LEU A 166 -6.67 -15.80 12.12
CA LEU A 166 -5.41 -15.10 11.84
C LEU A 166 -4.38 -15.31 12.97
N LEU A 167 -4.78 -15.19 14.24
CA LEU A 167 -3.92 -15.49 15.40
C LEU A 167 -3.43 -16.94 15.39
N GLN A 168 -4.35 -17.89 15.18
CA GLN A 168 -4.02 -19.31 15.15
C GLN A 168 -2.99 -19.62 14.07
N PHE A 169 -3.18 -19.07 12.86
CA PHE A 169 -2.24 -19.25 11.75
C PHE A 169 -0.83 -18.78 12.11
N HIS A 170 -0.69 -17.56 12.65
CA HIS A 170 0.62 -17.00 13.01
C HIS A 170 1.27 -17.71 14.21
N SER A 171 0.48 -18.21 15.16
CA SER A 171 0.95 -19.05 16.27
C SER A 171 1.57 -20.36 15.75
N VAL A 172 0.89 -21.06 14.84
CA VAL A 172 1.40 -22.29 14.21
C VAL A 172 2.67 -22.00 13.39
N LYS A 173 2.67 -20.94 12.58
CA LYS A 173 3.83 -20.54 11.77
C LYS A 173 5.07 -20.29 12.64
N ARG A 174 4.89 -19.64 13.79
CA ARG A 174 5.96 -19.40 14.78
C ARG A 174 6.46 -20.70 15.40
N SER A 175 5.57 -21.56 15.89
CA SER A 175 5.93 -22.85 16.50
C SER A 175 6.72 -23.74 15.54
N ILE A 176 6.32 -23.81 14.26
CA ILE A 176 7.07 -24.54 13.23
C ILE A 176 8.46 -23.94 13.05
N THR A 177 8.56 -22.61 12.91
CA THR A 177 9.85 -21.94 12.69
C THR A 177 10.80 -22.12 13.87
N GLU A 178 10.28 -22.18 15.10
CA GLU A 178 11.07 -22.46 16.31
C GLU A 178 11.48 -23.93 16.44
N ALA A 179 10.64 -24.89 16.00
CA ALA A 179 10.94 -26.32 16.06
C ALA A 179 12.02 -26.80 15.07
N PHE A 180 12.25 -26.04 13.99
CA PHE A 180 13.26 -26.34 12.95
C PHE A 180 14.49 -25.42 13.02
N ARG A 181 14.68 -24.71 14.14
CA ARG A 181 15.85 -23.88 14.42
C ARG A 181 16.78 -24.57 15.41
#